data_AF-A0A7Y0KAH8-F1
#
_entry.id   AF-A0A7Y0KAH8-F1
#
_cell.length_a   1.000
_cell.length_b   1.000
_cell.length_c   1.000
_cell.angle_alpha   90.00
_cell.angle_beta   90.00
_cell.angle_gamma   90.00
#
_symmetry.space_group_name_H-M   'P 1'
#
loop_
_entity.id
_entity.type
_entity.pdbx_description
1 polymer ?
#
loop_
_entity_poly.entity_id
_entity_poly.type
_entity_poly.pdbx_seq_one_letter_code
_entity_poly.pdbx_strand_id
1 'polypeptide(L)'
;MPQNHYHSIHEAGMYNVLSDYYKYTNPELHVYYYHKHLLSLKHAFSHEEKSAIVADVDRQKEYGKIRILHGSQNLAIVDIYINGMRMFKEVSFKTMSNDLTLPAGKYQIDIYETGKMIDALCSQKISVESNIYHTFAFSGSEKKIKIHSFPEYTVVPPNETKLRFIQLAENLPTIDIAVQKGDTVFPSILYKGASSYLGLYPMTVNLEARNAETKEVIIAFPPIRLEADKTYSAIIVEGHEDKRCELLLFSC
;
A
#
# COMPACT_ATOMS: atom_id res chain seq x y z
N MET A 1 16.87 2.79 18.69
CA MET A 1 17.17 4.24 18.83
C MET A 1 17.87 4.89 17.62
N PRO A 2 18.61 4.21 16.71
CA PRO A 2 19.18 4.90 15.53
C PRO A 2 18.24 5.02 14.31
N GLN A 3 17.21 4.18 14.18
CA GLN A 3 16.38 4.11 12.96
C GLN A 3 15.64 5.41 12.59
N ASN A 4 15.19 6.20 13.57
CA ASN A 4 14.40 7.41 13.29
C ASN A 4 15.23 8.59 12.77
N HIS A 5 16.51 8.69 13.14
CA HIS A 5 17.38 9.77 12.68
C HIS A 5 17.75 9.59 11.20
N TYR A 6 18.10 8.37 10.80
CA TYR A 6 18.33 8.02 9.40
C TYR A 6 17.08 8.26 8.55
N HIS A 7 15.89 8.07 9.12
CA HIS A 7 14.63 8.35 8.44
C HIS A 7 14.43 9.84 8.15
N SER A 8 14.64 10.73 9.13
CA SER A 8 14.47 12.19 8.94
C SER A 8 15.49 12.79 7.97
N ILE A 9 16.73 12.29 7.93
CA ILE A 9 17.74 12.71 6.96
C ILE A 9 17.33 12.31 5.53
N HIS A 10 16.82 11.08 5.38
CA HIS A 10 16.36 10.60 4.08
C HIS A 10 15.16 11.41 3.57
N GLU A 11 14.18 11.68 4.43
CA GLU A 11 13.05 12.56 4.11
C GLU A 11 13.50 13.97 3.69
N ALA A 12 14.49 14.55 4.39
CA ALA A 12 15.04 15.85 4.02
C ALA A 12 15.64 15.83 2.60
N GLY A 13 16.38 14.77 2.25
CA GLY A 13 16.91 14.59 0.89
C GLY A 13 15.80 14.52 -0.16
N MET A 14 14.74 13.75 0.10
CA MET A 14 13.58 13.63 -0.80
C MET A 14 12.88 14.96 -1.04
N TYR A 15 12.59 15.71 0.03
CA TYR A 15 11.89 16.99 -0.09
C TYR A 15 12.74 18.08 -0.74
N ASN A 16 14.07 18.02 -0.62
CA ASN A 16 14.95 18.95 -1.33
C ASN A 16 14.81 18.77 -2.85
N VAL A 17 14.85 17.51 -3.31
CA VAL A 17 14.72 17.17 -4.73
C VAL A 17 13.35 17.63 -5.27
N LEU A 18 12.28 17.41 -4.51
CA LEU A 18 10.94 17.88 -4.88
C LEU A 18 10.85 19.40 -4.92
N SER A 19 11.51 20.11 -4.00
CA SER A 19 11.57 21.56 -4.01
C SER A 19 12.27 22.10 -5.27
N ASP A 20 13.42 21.53 -5.62
CA ASP A 20 14.18 21.93 -6.80
C ASP A 20 13.40 21.70 -8.10
N TYR A 21 12.65 20.59 -8.17
CA TYR A 21 11.79 20.30 -9.32
C TYR A 21 10.74 21.38 -9.57
N TYR A 22 10.11 21.88 -8.50
CA TYR A 22 9.05 22.88 -8.63
C TYR A 22 9.55 24.32 -8.68
N LYS A 23 10.85 24.56 -8.50
CA LYS A 23 11.48 25.88 -8.37
C LYS A 23 11.10 26.87 -9.47
N TYR A 24 10.92 26.38 -10.69
CA TYR A 24 10.58 27.20 -11.86
C TYR A 24 9.24 26.87 -12.51
N THR A 25 8.56 25.80 -12.05
CA THR A 25 7.33 25.31 -12.66
C THR A 25 6.10 25.57 -11.80
N ASN A 26 6.24 25.58 -10.47
CA ASN A 26 5.16 25.85 -9.55
C ASN A 26 5.71 26.44 -8.24
N PRO A 27 5.73 27.78 -8.09
CA PRO A 27 6.28 28.45 -6.92
C PRO A 27 5.64 28.01 -5.60
N GLU A 28 4.35 27.66 -5.59
CA GLU A 28 3.68 27.18 -4.37
C GLU A 28 4.19 25.81 -3.94
N LEU A 29 4.37 24.90 -4.89
CA LEU A 29 4.93 23.57 -4.61
C LEU A 29 6.42 23.64 -4.28
N HIS A 30 7.17 24.54 -4.91
CA HIS A 30 8.55 24.81 -4.55
C HIS A 30 8.66 25.19 -3.07
N VAL A 31 7.90 26.21 -2.65
CA VAL A 31 7.87 26.69 -1.26
C VAL A 31 7.39 25.59 -0.32
N TYR A 32 6.39 24.80 -0.72
CA TYR A 32 5.88 23.69 0.10
C TYR A 32 6.94 22.62 0.36
N TYR A 33 7.57 22.09 -0.69
CA TYR A 33 8.58 21.05 -0.53
C TYR A 33 9.86 21.59 0.08
N TYR A 34 10.19 22.87 -0.17
CA TYR A 34 11.27 23.55 0.53
C TYR A 34 10.99 23.59 2.04
N HIS A 35 9.76 23.94 2.43
CA HIS A 35 9.35 23.94 3.84
C HIS A 35 9.40 22.53 4.45
N LYS A 36 8.99 21.49 3.71
CA LYS A 36 9.09 20.10 4.18
C LYS A 36 10.54 19.64 4.30
N HIS A 37 11.41 20.04 3.38
CA HIS A 37 12.86 19.83 3.48
C HIS A 37 13.41 20.47 4.76
N LEU A 38 13.07 21.74 5.01
CA LEU A 38 13.47 22.45 6.23
C LEU A 38 12.87 21.82 7.49
N LEU A 39 11.64 21.32 7.46
CA LEU A 39 11.03 20.61 8.60
C LEU A 39 11.70 19.27 8.87
N SER A 40 12.00 18.48 7.84
CA SER A 40 12.70 17.19 8.01
C SER A 40 14.15 17.40 8.45
N LEU A 41 14.82 18.46 7.96
CA LEU A 41 16.09 18.90 8.53
C LEU A 41 15.92 19.32 9.98
N LYS A 42 14.93 20.17 10.30
CA LYS A 42 14.61 20.56 11.66
C LYS A 42 14.32 19.34 12.54
N HIS A 43 13.67 18.29 12.05
CA HIS A 43 13.42 17.05 12.80
C HIS A 43 14.70 16.21 12.98
N ALA A 44 15.56 16.18 11.97
CA ALA A 44 16.89 15.56 12.08
C ALA A 44 17.77 16.29 13.12
N PHE A 45 17.64 17.61 13.22
CA PHE A 45 18.40 18.48 14.13
C PHE A 45 17.71 18.76 15.48
N SER A 46 16.38 18.66 15.60
CA SER A 46 15.63 18.89 16.84
C SER A 46 15.71 17.72 17.82
N HIS A 47 16.30 16.60 17.38
CA HIS A 47 16.80 15.60 18.31
C HIS A 47 18.02 16.09 19.13
N GLU A 48 18.67 17.19 18.74
CA GLU A 48 19.60 17.94 19.58
C GLU A 48 18.92 19.05 20.41
N GLU A 49 17.80 19.61 19.95
CA GLU A 49 17.12 20.73 20.62
C GLU A 49 15.60 20.52 20.70
N LYS A 50 15.14 19.90 21.79
CA LYS A 50 13.73 19.95 22.20
C LYS A 50 13.29 21.41 22.36
N SER A 51 12.30 21.89 21.58
CA SER A 51 11.20 22.82 21.97
C SER A 51 10.67 23.67 20.78
N ALA A 52 9.44 24.21 20.90
CA ALA A 52 8.71 25.14 20.01
C ALA A 52 8.08 24.54 18.72
N ILE A 53 6.82 24.06 18.69
CA ILE A 53 5.50 24.71 18.85
C ILE A 53 5.23 25.91 17.89
N VAL A 54 4.13 25.82 17.12
CA VAL A 54 3.32 26.87 16.41
C VAL A 54 3.64 27.20 14.92
N ALA A 55 2.54 27.42 14.17
CA ALA A 55 2.33 27.85 12.75
C ALA A 55 2.17 26.69 11.74
N ASP A 56 1.11 26.53 10.95
CA ASP A 56 0.15 27.48 10.38
C ASP A 56 -1.22 26.83 10.08
N VAL A 57 -2.27 27.61 10.34
CA VAL A 57 -3.65 27.46 9.86
C VAL A 57 -3.70 28.04 8.43
N ASP A 58 -4.46 27.43 7.51
CA ASP A 58 -4.80 27.94 6.14
C ASP A 58 -3.90 27.62 4.92
N ARG A 59 -3.56 26.33 4.73
CA ARG A 59 -3.61 25.69 3.39
C ARG A 59 -4.04 24.23 3.52
N GLN A 60 -5.30 23.94 3.86
CA GLN A 60 -5.79 22.55 3.82
C GLN A 60 -6.02 22.12 2.36
N LYS A 61 -4.92 21.92 1.60
CA LYS A 61 -4.91 20.81 0.64
C LYS A 61 -4.89 19.58 1.51
N GLU A 62 -6.06 19.00 1.58
CA GLU A 62 -6.41 17.90 2.44
C GLU A 62 -5.63 16.66 1.89
N TYR A 63 -4.79 16.01 2.71
CA TYR A 63 -3.78 15.03 2.25
C TYR A 63 -4.31 13.61 2.30
N GLY A 64 -3.91 12.78 1.35
CA GLY A 64 -4.11 11.33 1.41
C GLY A 64 -2.79 10.60 1.69
N LYS A 65 -2.91 9.38 2.22
CA LYS A 65 -1.78 8.47 2.41
C LYS A 65 -1.89 7.36 1.39
N ILE A 66 -0.79 6.95 0.78
CA ILE A 66 -0.78 5.85 -0.18
C ILE A 66 0.37 4.90 0.08
N ARG A 67 0.20 3.64 -0.27
CA ARG A 67 1.27 2.66 -0.48
C ARG A 67 0.98 1.82 -1.70
N ILE A 68 1.98 1.19 -2.29
CA ILE A 68 1.85 0.42 -3.52
C ILE A 68 2.38 -1.00 -3.31
N LEU A 69 1.56 -2.01 -3.64
CA LEU A 69 1.91 -3.42 -3.64
C LEU A 69 2.20 -3.90 -5.06
N HIS A 70 3.32 -4.61 -5.21
CA HIS A 70 3.58 -5.44 -6.37
C HIS A 70 2.83 -6.78 -6.28
N GLY A 71 1.62 -6.83 -6.85
CA GLY A 71 0.71 -7.98 -6.75
C GLY A 71 0.78 -8.97 -7.91
N SER A 72 1.56 -8.71 -8.97
CA SER A 72 1.72 -9.64 -10.11
C SER A 72 2.96 -10.50 -9.98
N GLN A 73 2.83 -11.81 -10.14
CA GLN A 73 3.99 -12.72 -10.22
C GLN A 73 4.62 -12.73 -11.62
N ASN A 74 3.85 -12.34 -12.62
CA ASN A 74 4.24 -12.40 -14.03
C ASN A 74 5.09 -11.21 -14.48
N LEU A 75 5.56 -10.38 -13.55
CA LEU A 75 6.43 -9.25 -13.84
C LEU A 75 7.77 -9.45 -13.15
N ALA A 76 8.82 -9.01 -13.84
CA ALA A 76 10.13 -8.83 -13.24
C ALA A 76 10.08 -7.70 -12.19
N ILE A 77 11.24 -7.43 -11.58
CA ILE A 77 11.41 -6.29 -10.67
C ILE A 77 11.12 -4.98 -11.42
N VAL A 78 10.36 -4.08 -10.80
CA VAL A 78 9.89 -2.83 -11.43
C VAL A 78 10.35 -1.58 -10.70
N ASP A 79 10.46 -0.50 -11.44
CA ASP A 79 10.55 0.87 -10.94
C ASP A 79 9.19 1.56 -11.10
N ILE A 80 8.75 2.29 -10.08
CA ILE A 80 7.44 2.95 -10.03
C ILE A 80 7.65 4.46 -10.01
N TYR A 81 7.02 5.14 -10.96
CA TYR A 81 7.09 6.57 -11.17
C TYR A 81 5.74 7.21 -10.85
N ILE A 82 5.77 8.37 -10.19
CA ILE A 82 4.60 9.20 -9.93
C ILE A 82 4.83 10.56 -10.58
N ASN A 83 3.96 10.94 -11.51
CA ASN A 83 4.08 12.14 -12.34
C ASN A 83 5.46 12.27 -13.01
N GLY A 84 6.00 11.16 -13.51
CA GLY A 84 7.32 11.11 -14.17
C GLY A 84 8.53 11.08 -13.24
N MET A 85 8.35 11.14 -11.92
CA MET A 85 9.44 11.02 -10.94
C MET A 85 9.50 9.60 -10.37
N ARG A 86 10.67 8.95 -10.38
CA ARG A 86 10.83 7.62 -9.79
C ARG A 86 10.70 7.69 -8.27
N MET A 87 9.63 7.13 -7.73
CA MET A 87 9.36 7.12 -6.29
C MET A 87 9.82 5.84 -5.62
N PHE A 88 9.71 4.70 -6.31
CA PHE A 88 10.16 3.41 -5.81
C PHE A 88 11.03 2.72 -6.87
N LYS A 89 12.15 2.17 -6.44
CA LYS A 89 13.13 1.48 -7.30
C LYS A 89 13.23 0.03 -6.87
N GLU A 90 13.45 -0.86 -7.84
CA GLU A 90 13.72 -2.28 -7.59
C GLU A 90 12.62 -2.96 -6.73
N VAL A 91 11.36 -2.65 -7.02
CA VAL A 91 10.22 -3.25 -6.31
C VAL A 91 9.99 -4.66 -6.86
N SER A 92 10.22 -5.67 -6.03
CA SER A 92 9.98 -7.08 -6.37
C SER A 92 8.55 -7.51 -6.09
N PHE A 93 8.13 -8.65 -6.67
CA PHE A 93 6.85 -9.29 -6.36
C PHE A 93 6.63 -9.49 -4.85
N LYS A 94 5.40 -9.27 -4.38
CA LYS A 94 4.94 -9.32 -2.98
C LYS A 94 5.46 -8.20 -2.08
N THR A 95 6.28 -7.29 -2.62
CA THR A 95 6.78 -6.15 -1.85
C THR A 95 5.74 -5.05 -1.76
N MET A 96 5.43 -4.66 -0.53
CA MET A 96 4.69 -3.44 -0.23
C MET A 96 5.69 -2.29 -0.11
N SER A 97 5.41 -1.17 -0.77
CA SER A 97 6.21 0.03 -0.65
C SER A 97 6.09 0.67 0.73
N ASN A 98 6.99 1.60 1.03
CA ASN A 98 6.77 2.55 2.11
C ASN A 98 5.56 3.44 1.81
N ASP A 99 5.01 4.02 2.88
CA ASP A 99 3.92 4.96 2.79
C ASP A 99 4.38 6.31 2.21
N LEU A 100 3.53 6.91 1.38
CA LEU A 100 3.70 8.26 0.85
C LEU A 100 2.48 9.10 1.21
N THR A 101 2.72 10.28 1.78
CA THR A 101 1.67 11.28 1.99
C THR A 101 1.68 12.25 0.82
N LEU A 102 0.57 12.32 0.08
CA LEU A 102 0.42 13.15 -1.10
C LEU A 102 -0.78 14.08 -0.92
N PRO A 103 -0.73 15.34 -1.41
CA PRO A 103 -1.92 16.16 -1.51
C PRO A 103 -3.05 15.43 -2.24
N ALA A 104 -4.30 15.59 -1.83
CA ALA A 104 -5.41 15.04 -2.59
C ALA A 104 -5.39 15.57 -4.04
N GLY A 105 -5.64 14.69 -5.00
CA GLY A 105 -5.50 15.00 -6.41
C GLY A 105 -5.33 13.77 -7.30
N LYS A 106 -5.16 14.00 -8.59
CA LYS A 106 -4.90 12.94 -9.57
C LYS A 106 -3.40 12.86 -9.85
N TYR A 107 -2.89 11.63 -9.84
CA TYR A 107 -1.48 11.34 -10.08
C TYR A 107 -1.37 10.32 -11.21
N GLN A 108 -0.44 10.57 -12.12
CA GLN A 108 -0.05 9.60 -13.13
C GLN A 108 0.93 8.61 -12.49
N ILE A 109 0.61 7.31 -12.55
CA ILE A 109 1.51 6.25 -12.13
C ILE A 109 2.00 5.53 -13.37
N ASP A 110 3.31 5.45 -13.53
CA ASP A 110 3.94 4.70 -14.60
C ASP A 110 4.85 3.63 -13.97
N ILE A 111 4.72 2.39 -14.44
CA ILE A 111 5.47 1.24 -13.96
C ILE A 111 6.34 0.74 -15.10
N TYR A 112 7.64 0.64 -14.86
CA TYR A 112 8.62 0.16 -15.84
C TYR A 112 9.39 -1.02 -15.25
N GLU A 113 9.84 -1.93 -16.10
CA GLU A 113 10.83 -2.93 -15.68
C GLU A 113 12.12 -2.21 -15.25
N THR A 114 12.71 -2.63 -14.12
CA THR A 114 13.91 -1.98 -13.60
C THR A 114 15.02 -1.95 -14.65
N GLY A 115 15.61 -0.77 -14.85
CA GLY A 115 16.67 -0.56 -15.84
C GLY A 115 16.17 -0.31 -17.28
N LYS A 116 14.87 -0.40 -17.54
CA LYS A 116 14.23 -0.02 -18.81
C LYS A 116 13.34 1.21 -18.57
N MET A 117 13.35 2.17 -19.49
CA MET A 117 12.54 3.40 -19.40
C MET A 117 11.75 3.73 -20.67
N ILE A 118 11.74 2.82 -21.64
CA ILE A 118 11.18 3.09 -22.98
C ILE A 118 9.72 2.66 -23.05
N ASP A 119 9.41 1.45 -22.58
CA ASP A 119 8.06 0.89 -22.64
C ASP A 119 7.49 0.71 -21.23
N ALA A 120 6.47 1.51 -20.90
CA ALA A 120 5.76 1.39 -19.63
C ALA A 120 4.95 0.09 -19.62
N LEU A 121 5.17 -0.75 -18.61
CA LEU A 121 4.38 -1.96 -18.36
C LEU A 121 2.93 -1.58 -17.97
N CYS A 122 2.78 -0.48 -17.23
CA CYS A 122 1.50 0.10 -16.87
C CYS A 122 1.61 1.63 -16.83
N SER A 123 0.59 2.32 -17.31
CA SER A 123 0.48 3.77 -17.25
C SER A 123 -0.97 4.12 -16.91
N GLN A 124 -1.22 4.56 -15.68
CA GLN A 124 -2.58 4.74 -15.15
C GLN A 124 -2.67 5.96 -14.22
N LYS A 125 -3.74 6.75 -14.38
CA LYS A 125 -4.08 7.80 -13.42
C LYS A 125 -4.77 7.20 -12.19
N ILE A 126 -4.27 7.53 -11.01
CA ILE A 126 -4.92 7.25 -9.73
C ILE A 126 -5.45 8.55 -9.11
N SER A 127 -6.47 8.43 -8.27
CA SER A 127 -6.94 9.53 -7.42
C SER A 127 -6.48 9.27 -6.00
N VAL A 128 -5.84 10.26 -5.40
CA VAL A 128 -5.56 10.30 -3.96
C VAL A 128 -6.63 11.18 -3.34
N GLU A 129 -7.41 10.59 -2.47
CA GLU A 129 -8.45 11.30 -1.74
C GLU A 129 -7.91 11.78 -0.40
N SER A 130 -8.48 12.87 0.09
CA SER A 130 -8.06 13.44 1.36
C SER A 130 -8.52 12.60 2.54
N ASN A 131 -7.69 12.55 3.58
CA ASN A 131 -7.91 11.84 4.84
C ASN A 131 -8.19 10.34 4.65
N ILE A 132 -7.92 9.82 3.46
CA ILE A 132 -8.04 8.41 3.12
C ILE A 132 -6.64 7.83 2.92
N TYR A 133 -6.42 6.69 3.53
CA TYR A 133 -5.25 5.87 3.29
C TYR A 133 -5.59 4.83 2.23
N HIS A 134 -4.85 4.78 1.12
CA HIS A 134 -5.05 3.80 0.07
C HIS A 134 -3.88 2.81 -0.01
N THR A 135 -4.21 1.54 -0.09
CA THR A 135 -3.30 0.54 -0.69
C THR A 135 -3.63 0.47 -2.17
N PHE A 136 -2.69 0.90 -3.01
CA PHE A 136 -2.73 0.58 -4.42
C PHE A 136 -2.03 -0.75 -4.65
N ALA A 137 -2.58 -1.62 -5.50
CA ALA A 137 -1.90 -2.84 -5.89
C ALA A 137 -2.00 -3.01 -7.39
N PHE A 138 -0.87 -3.33 -8.04
CA PHE A 138 -0.88 -3.67 -9.45
C PHE A 138 -0.83 -5.19 -9.64
N SER A 139 -1.69 -5.70 -10.53
CA SER A 139 -1.84 -7.13 -10.81
C SER A 139 -2.15 -7.37 -12.28
N GLY A 140 -1.96 -8.61 -12.74
CA GLY A 140 -2.17 -9.06 -14.12
C GLY A 140 -0.87 -9.30 -14.90
N SER A 141 -1.00 -9.91 -16.08
CA SER A 141 0.12 -10.21 -17.00
C SER A 141 0.71 -8.97 -17.69
N GLU A 142 1.93 -9.07 -18.23
CA GLU A 142 2.77 -7.96 -18.78
C GLU A 142 2.04 -6.92 -19.66
N LYS A 143 0.97 -7.31 -20.39
CA LYS A 143 0.19 -6.40 -21.26
C LYS A 143 -1.21 -6.04 -20.75
N LYS A 144 -1.58 -6.50 -19.55
CA LYS A 144 -2.89 -6.29 -18.91
C LYS A 144 -2.77 -5.80 -17.46
N ILE A 145 -1.60 -5.29 -17.08
CA ILE A 145 -1.37 -4.76 -15.73
C ILE A 145 -2.31 -3.60 -15.47
N LYS A 146 -3.00 -3.67 -14.34
CA LYS A 146 -3.85 -2.59 -13.85
C LYS A 146 -3.54 -2.30 -12.40
N ILE A 147 -3.67 -1.03 -12.03
CA ILE A 147 -3.56 -0.57 -10.65
C ILE A 147 -4.96 -0.53 -10.04
N HIS A 148 -5.14 -1.22 -8.92
CA HIS A 148 -6.36 -1.28 -8.15
C HIS A 148 -6.21 -0.47 -6.87
N SER A 149 -7.25 0.26 -6.48
CA SER A 149 -7.26 1.07 -5.24
C SER A 149 -8.08 0.36 -4.18
N PHE A 150 -7.51 0.23 -2.98
CA PHE A 150 -8.17 -0.33 -1.82
C PHE A 150 -8.07 0.67 -0.66
N PRO A 151 -9.15 1.41 -0.34
CA PRO A 151 -9.15 2.30 0.81
C PRO A 151 -8.97 1.48 2.10
N GLU A 152 -8.10 1.94 2.97
CA GLU A 152 -7.78 1.36 4.27
C GLU A 152 -8.53 2.12 5.36
N TYR A 153 -9.14 1.37 6.28
CA TYR A 153 -9.79 1.95 7.45
C TYR A 153 -8.94 1.55 8.65
N THR A 154 -8.07 2.41 9.16
CA THR A 154 -7.09 2.02 10.20
C THR A 154 -7.62 2.06 11.62
N VAL A 155 -8.74 2.75 11.85
CA VAL A 155 -9.31 2.91 13.18
C VAL A 155 -9.92 1.59 13.68
N VAL A 156 -9.50 1.16 14.86
CA VAL A 156 -10.04 0.01 15.61
C VAL A 156 -10.29 0.42 17.06
N PRO A 157 -11.33 -0.13 17.72
CA PRO A 157 -11.52 0.08 19.16
C PRO A 157 -10.34 -0.48 19.96
N PRO A 158 -10.08 0.05 21.18
CA PRO A 158 -9.03 -0.46 22.04
C PRO A 158 -9.20 -1.95 22.34
N ASN A 159 -8.10 -2.71 22.28
CA ASN A 159 -8.05 -4.15 22.52
C ASN A 159 -8.89 -4.99 21.52
N GLU A 160 -9.22 -4.42 20.37
CA GLU A 160 -9.84 -5.11 19.24
C GLU A 160 -8.89 -5.13 18.04
N THR A 161 -9.23 -5.93 17.04
CA THR A 161 -8.55 -6.01 15.74
C THR A 161 -9.59 -6.14 14.65
N LYS A 162 -9.20 -5.95 13.40
CA LYS A 162 -10.06 -6.31 12.27
C LYS A 162 -9.28 -6.85 11.10
N LEU A 163 -9.96 -7.65 10.29
CA LEU A 163 -9.39 -8.35 9.15
C LEU A 163 -10.28 -8.15 7.93
N ARG A 164 -9.66 -7.92 6.77
CA ARG A 164 -10.30 -8.07 5.46
C ARG A 164 -9.44 -8.90 4.52
N PHE A 165 -10.04 -9.38 3.46
CA PHE A 165 -9.35 -10.08 2.38
C PHE A 165 -9.44 -9.30 1.07
N ILE A 166 -8.35 -9.29 0.30
CA ILE A 166 -8.27 -8.75 -1.05
C ILE A 166 -7.80 -9.88 -1.95
N GLN A 167 -8.46 -10.10 -3.08
CA GLN A 167 -8.10 -11.15 -4.03
C GLN A 167 -7.45 -10.49 -5.26
N LEU A 168 -6.20 -10.85 -5.55
CA LEU A 168 -5.44 -10.40 -6.72
C LEU A 168 -4.88 -11.56 -7.57
N ALA A 169 -5.20 -12.82 -7.27
CA ALA A 169 -4.72 -13.97 -8.04
C ALA A 169 -5.65 -14.24 -9.24
N GLU A 170 -5.18 -14.03 -10.48
CA GLU A 170 -6.03 -14.12 -11.67
C GLU A 170 -6.50 -15.55 -11.97
N ASN A 171 -5.76 -16.55 -11.46
CA ASN A 171 -6.01 -17.97 -11.66
C ASN A 171 -7.09 -18.57 -10.73
N LEU A 172 -7.65 -17.81 -9.79
CA LEU A 172 -8.68 -18.31 -8.89
C LEU A 172 -10.09 -17.92 -9.36
N PRO A 173 -11.09 -18.79 -9.15
CA PRO A 173 -12.49 -18.41 -9.30
C PRO A 173 -12.90 -17.44 -8.19
N THR A 174 -14.19 -17.08 -8.12
CA THR A 174 -14.75 -16.45 -6.93
C THR A 174 -14.52 -17.34 -5.72
N ILE A 175 -13.97 -16.77 -4.65
CA ILE A 175 -13.62 -17.52 -3.44
C ILE A 175 -14.42 -17.10 -2.23
N ASP A 176 -14.66 -18.07 -1.35
CA ASP A 176 -15.07 -17.85 0.02
C ASP A 176 -13.86 -18.04 0.94
N ILE A 177 -13.72 -17.20 1.97
CA ILE A 177 -12.77 -17.47 3.06
C ILE A 177 -13.55 -18.05 4.24
N ALA A 178 -13.18 -19.26 4.64
CA ALA A 178 -13.84 -20.00 5.70
C ALA A 178 -12.85 -20.36 6.81
N VAL A 179 -13.38 -20.61 8.02
CA VAL A 179 -12.62 -21.31 9.05
C VAL A 179 -12.36 -22.73 8.57
N GLN A 180 -11.15 -23.25 8.80
CA GLN A 180 -10.82 -24.63 8.41
C GLN A 180 -11.83 -25.61 9.02
N LYS A 181 -12.49 -26.40 8.16
CA LYS A 181 -13.59 -27.32 8.52
C LYS A 181 -14.78 -26.65 9.25
N GLY A 182 -14.93 -25.33 9.12
CA GLY A 182 -16.01 -24.56 9.71
C GLY A 182 -16.73 -23.67 8.69
N ASP A 183 -17.39 -22.64 9.21
CA ASP A 183 -18.25 -21.75 8.44
C ASP A 183 -17.47 -20.77 7.55
N THR A 184 -18.14 -20.31 6.49
CA THR A 184 -17.66 -19.20 5.65
C THR A 184 -17.78 -17.89 6.41
N VAL A 185 -16.69 -17.13 6.45
CA VAL A 185 -16.58 -15.85 7.17
C VAL A 185 -16.58 -14.67 6.21
N PHE A 186 -15.94 -14.81 5.05
CA PHE A 186 -15.92 -13.79 3.99
C PHE A 186 -16.41 -14.41 2.68
N PRO A 187 -17.69 -14.24 2.32
CA PRO A 187 -18.24 -14.85 1.11
C PRO A 187 -17.91 -14.05 -0.15
N SER A 188 -17.86 -14.75 -1.29
CA SER A 188 -17.95 -14.19 -2.63
C SER A 188 -16.92 -13.09 -2.96
N ILE A 189 -15.65 -13.33 -2.63
CA ILE A 189 -14.56 -12.41 -2.99
C ILE A 189 -14.16 -12.66 -4.45
N LEU A 190 -14.47 -11.69 -5.30
CA LEU A 190 -14.15 -11.68 -6.72
C LEU A 190 -12.68 -11.29 -6.96
N TYR A 191 -12.14 -11.66 -8.13
CA TYR A 191 -10.84 -11.15 -8.58
C TYR A 191 -10.84 -9.61 -8.63
N LYS A 192 -9.80 -9.00 -8.05
CA LYS A 192 -9.64 -7.54 -7.83
C LYS A 192 -10.62 -6.95 -6.81
N GLY A 193 -11.40 -7.80 -6.13
CA GLY A 193 -12.33 -7.42 -5.09
C GLY A 193 -11.67 -7.43 -3.70
N ALA A 194 -12.33 -6.72 -2.78
CA ALA A 194 -12.02 -6.74 -1.36
C ALA A 194 -13.30 -7.08 -0.57
N SER A 195 -13.16 -7.86 0.49
CA SER A 195 -14.23 -8.06 1.45
C SER A 195 -14.43 -6.81 2.31
N SER A 196 -15.58 -6.73 2.98
CA SER A 196 -15.74 -5.87 4.14
C SER A 196 -14.77 -6.27 5.25
N TYR A 197 -14.45 -5.30 6.12
CA TYR A 197 -13.73 -5.57 7.36
C TYR A 197 -14.61 -6.31 8.35
N LEU A 198 -14.05 -7.34 8.98
CA LEU A 198 -14.64 -8.04 10.11
C LEU A 198 -13.89 -7.67 11.39
N GLY A 199 -14.60 -7.08 12.35
CA GLY A 199 -14.09 -6.84 13.70
C GLY A 199 -13.95 -8.14 14.49
N LEU A 200 -12.86 -8.28 15.23
CA LEU A 200 -12.46 -9.48 15.94
C LEU A 200 -11.75 -9.09 17.24
N TYR A 201 -11.69 -10.01 18.20
CA TYR A 201 -10.72 -9.90 19.29
C TYR A 201 -9.36 -10.46 18.85
N PRO A 202 -8.25 -10.01 19.47
CA PRO A 202 -6.92 -10.54 19.20
C PRO A 202 -6.88 -12.06 19.39
N MET A 203 -6.57 -12.79 18.33
CA MET A 203 -6.60 -14.25 18.32
C MET A 203 -5.74 -14.79 17.16
N THR A 204 -5.53 -16.10 17.15
CA THR A 204 -4.99 -16.80 15.97
C THR A 204 -6.13 -17.51 15.24
N VAL A 205 -6.28 -17.26 13.94
CA VAL A 205 -7.30 -17.88 13.10
C VAL A 205 -6.68 -18.85 12.11
N ASN A 206 -7.34 -19.99 11.90
CA ASN A 206 -6.99 -20.98 10.88
C ASN A 206 -8.03 -20.88 9.76
N LEU A 207 -7.63 -20.29 8.64
CA LEU A 207 -8.53 -20.01 7.52
C LEU A 207 -8.12 -20.80 6.28
N GLU A 208 -9.08 -20.99 5.39
CA GLU A 208 -8.90 -21.60 4.07
C GLU A 208 -9.73 -20.85 3.03
N ALA A 209 -9.25 -20.84 1.79
CA ALA A 209 -10.03 -20.38 0.65
C ALA A 209 -10.75 -21.57 0.02
N ARG A 210 -12.06 -21.41 -0.18
CA ARG A 210 -12.92 -22.37 -0.86
C ARG A 210 -13.44 -21.76 -2.16
N ASN A 211 -13.73 -22.59 -3.15
CA ASN A 211 -14.51 -22.16 -4.31
C ASN A 211 -15.92 -21.74 -3.83
N ALA A 212 -16.37 -20.53 -4.18
CA ALA A 212 -17.64 -20.01 -3.70
C ALA A 212 -18.85 -20.82 -4.22
N GLU A 213 -18.74 -21.48 -5.37
CA GLU A 213 -19.80 -22.29 -5.98
C GLU A 213 -19.74 -23.73 -5.50
N THR A 214 -18.59 -24.40 -5.63
CA THR A 214 -18.46 -25.84 -5.34
C THR A 214 -18.16 -26.15 -3.87
N LYS A 215 -17.76 -25.14 -3.09
CA LYS A 215 -17.29 -25.26 -1.69
C LYS A 215 -16.03 -26.12 -1.51
N GLU A 216 -15.39 -26.54 -2.59
CA GLU A 216 -14.12 -27.26 -2.55
C GLU A 216 -13.01 -26.38 -2.00
N VAL A 217 -12.14 -26.96 -1.15
CA VAL A 217 -10.98 -26.26 -0.61
C VAL A 217 -9.94 -26.07 -1.72
N ILE A 218 -9.58 -24.81 -1.98
CA ILE A 218 -8.55 -24.43 -2.95
C ILE A 218 -7.18 -24.45 -2.25
N ILE A 219 -7.10 -23.80 -1.09
CA ILE A 219 -5.88 -23.71 -0.30
C ILE A 219 -6.22 -23.51 1.18
N ALA A 220 -5.46 -24.17 2.05
CA ALA A 220 -5.44 -23.87 3.48
C ALA A 220 -4.27 -22.93 3.79
N PHE A 221 -4.54 -21.85 4.52
CA PHE A 221 -3.51 -20.89 4.88
C PHE A 221 -2.80 -21.30 6.18
N PRO A 222 -1.54 -20.87 6.38
CA PRO A 222 -0.90 -20.93 7.69
C PRO A 222 -1.73 -20.18 8.76
N PRO A 223 -1.58 -20.52 10.05
CA PRO A 223 -2.26 -19.80 11.13
C PRO A 223 -1.94 -18.30 11.10
N ILE A 224 -2.99 -17.47 11.13
CA ILE A 224 -2.87 -16.02 11.07
C ILE A 224 -3.05 -15.46 12.48
N ARG A 225 -1.99 -14.87 13.03
CA ARG A 225 -2.04 -14.21 14.34
C ARG A 225 -2.49 -12.76 14.17
N LEU A 226 -3.58 -12.40 14.82
CA LEU A 226 -4.10 -11.04 14.89
C LEU A 226 -3.84 -10.48 16.28
N GLU A 227 -3.26 -9.29 16.33
CA GLU A 227 -2.88 -8.60 17.56
C GLU A 227 -3.82 -7.43 17.84
N ALA A 228 -3.92 -7.04 19.12
CA ALA A 228 -4.68 -5.88 19.54
C ALA A 228 -4.26 -4.60 18.82
N ASP A 229 -5.22 -3.69 18.66
CA ASP A 229 -5.04 -2.32 18.17
C ASP A 229 -4.47 -2.25 16.74
N LYS A 230 -4.70 -3.31 15.94
CA LYS A 230 -4.23 -3.40 14.56
C LYS A 230 -5.36 -3.69 13.58
N THR A 231 -5.21 -3.11 12.39
CA THR A 231 -6.04 -3.41 11.22
C THR A 231 -5.23 -4.29 10.27
N TYR A 232 -5.82 -5.37 9.76
CA TYR A 232 -5.17 -6.28 8.82
C TYR A 232 -5.87 -6.32 7.46
N SER A 233 -5.07 -6.18 6.40
CA SER A 233 -5.44 -6.47 5.02
C SER A 233 -4.68 -7.71 4.56
N ALA A 234 -5.40 -8.81 4.39
CA ALA A 234 -4.84 -10.06 3.88
C ALA A 234 -5.03 -10.13 2.36
N ILE A 235 -3.94 -10.18 1.60
CA ILE A 235 -3.95 -10.07 0.15
C ILE A 235 -3.55 -11.42 -0.45
N ILE A 236 -4.44 -12.00 -1.23
CA ILE A 236 -4.23 -13.26 -1.93
C ILE A 236 -3.65 -12.96 -3.31
N VAL A 237 -2.44 -13.44 -3.57
CA VAL A 237 -1.72 -13.26 -4.84
C VAL A 237 -1.44 -14.61 -5.48
N GLU A 238 -0.98 -14.61 -6.74
CA GLU A 238 -0.52 -15.82 -7.42
C GLU A 238 0.64 -16.47 -6.65
N GLY A 239 0.73 -17.80 -6.70
CA GLY A 239 1.73 -18.56 -5.97
C GLY A 239 2.86 -19.04 -6.89
N HIS A 240 4.05 -19.24 -6.30
CA HIS A 240 5.19 -19.80 -7.02
C HIS A 240 5.15 -21.33 -7.09
N GLU A 241 5.58 -21.90 -8.23
CA GLU A 241 5.70 -23.35 -8.48
C GLU A 241 4.40 -24.13 -8.22
N ASP A 242 4.38 -24.93 -7.14
CA ASP A 242 3.33 -25.89 -6.81
C ASP A 242 2.14 -25.26 -6.05
N LYS A 243 2.25 -24.00 -5.63
CA LYS A 243 1.18 -23.30 -4.92
C LYS A 243 0.32 -22.50 -5.90
N ARG A 244 -0.99 -22.76 -5.89
CA ARG A 244 -1.95 -21.99 -6.71
C ARG A 244 -1.99 -20.51 -6.32
N CYS A 245 -1.84 -20.19 -5.04
CA CYS A 245 -1.85 -18.83 -4.52
C CYS A 245 -1.09 -18.73 -3.20
N GLU A 246 -0.79 -17.50 -2.79
CA GLU A 246 -0.14 -17.18 -1.52
C GLU A 246 -0.92 -16.08 -0.79
N LEU A 247 -0.82 -16.06 0.55
CA LEU A 247 -1.44 -15.04 1.38
C LEU A 247 -0.38 -14.11 1.95
N LEU A 248 -0.55 -12.80 1.71
CA LEU A 248 0.26 -11.74 2.28
C LEU A 248 -0.55 -11.02 3.34
N LEU A 249 -0.06 -11.00 4.59
CA LEU A 249 -0.73 -10.29 5.67
C LEU A 249 -0.02 -8.97 5.92
N PHE A 250 -0.75 -7.86 5.77
CA PHE A 250 -0.24 -6.53 6.08
C PHE A 250 -1.07 -5.89 7.18
N SER A 251 -0.40 -5.27 8.16
CA SER A 251 -1.04 -4.35 9.09
C SER A 251 -1.07 -2.93 8.51
N CYS A 252 -2.13 -2.19 8.81
CA CYS A 252 -2.35 -0.80 8.39
C CYS A 252 -2.32 0.15 9.58
#